data_AF-A0A3M7S5M5-F1
#
_entry.id   AF-A0A3M7S5M5-F1
#
_cell.length_a   1.000
_cell.length_b   1.000
_cell.length_c   1.000
_cell.angle_alpha   90.00
_cell.angle_beta   90.00
_cell.angle_gamma   90.00
#
_symmetry.space_group_name_H-M   'P 1'
#
loop_
_entity.id
_entity.type
_entity.pdbx_description
1 polymer ?
#
loop_
_entity_poly.entity_id
_entity_poly.type
_entity_poly.pdbx_seq_one_letter_code
_entity_poly.pdbx_strand_id
1 'polypeptide(L)' 'MNLGKNSVLFVFSLYNPPNVLLNFEFFETCRNYILGGDLNARTKQIGCVGENENGIMLERIINE' A
#
# COMPACT_ATOMS: atom_id res chain seq x y z
N MET A 1 13.16 2.29 19.59
CA MET A 1 13.05 1.70 18.24
C MET A 1 13.90 0.42 18.23
N ASN A 2 13.29 -0.76 18.34
CA ASN A 2 14.02 -2.04 18.35
C ASN A 2 14.34 -2.45 16.90
N LEU A 3 15.41 -1.90 16.34
CA LEU A 3 15.95 -2.35 15.06
C LEU A 3 16.56 -3.76 15.26
N GLY A 4 16.12 -4.75 14.47
CA GLY A 4 16.73 -6.09 14.41
C GLY A 4 15.96 -7.25 15.07
N LYS A 5 14.73 -7.06 15.57
CA LYS A 5 13.95 -8.17 16.18
C LYS A 5 13.08 -8.98 15.20
N ASN A 6 12.90 -8.52 13.96
CA ASN A 6 12.23 -9.30 12.90
C ASN A 6 13.24 -9.68 11.83
N SER A 7 13.62 -10.95 11.79
CA SER A 7 14.62 -11.51 10.86
C SER A 7 14.09 -11.71 9.44
N VAL A 8 12.79 -11.49 9.22
CA VAL A 8 12.13 -11.69 7.93
C VAL A 8 11.44 -10.38 7.51
N LEU A 9 11.90 -9.86 6.38
CA LEU A 9 11.29 -8.75 5.65
C LEU A 9 10.63 -9.33 4.40
N PHE A 10 9.34 -9.08 4.22
CA PHE A 10 8.65 -9.45 2.98
C PHE A 10 8.72 -8.28 2.00
N VAL A 11 9.01 -8.58 0.74
CA VAL A 11 8.98 -7.57 -0.32
C VAL A 11 7.98 -8.03 -1.38
N PHE A 12 6.95 -7.22 -1.59
CA PHE A 12 5.89 -7.48 -2.55
C PHE A 12 5.97 -6.50 -3.71
N SER A 13 5.89 -7.03 -4.93
CA SER A 13 5.69 -6.23 -6.14
C SER A 13 4.27 -6.47 -6.64
N LEU A 14 3.46 -5.41 -6.71
CA LEU A 14 2.06 -5.50 -7.12
C LEU A 14 1.76 -4.65 -8.36
N TYR A 15 0.84 -5.16 -9.18
CA TYR A 15 0.15 -4.40 -10.21
C TYR A 15 -1.35 -4.49 -9.95
N ASN A 16 -2.00 -3.35 -9.73
CA ASN A 16 -3.45 -3.26 -9.62
C ASN A 16 -4.01 -2.56 -10.87
N PRO A 17 -4.88 -3.21 -11.67
CA PRO A 17 -5.47 -2.58 -12.84
C PRO A 17 -6.26 -1.30 -12.47
N PRO A 18 -6.33 -0.29 -13.35
CA PRO A 18 -6.94 1.01 -13.03
C PRO A 18 -8.45 0.97 -12.74
N ASN A 19 -9.14 -0.08 -13.22
CA ASN A 19 -10.58 -0.26 -13.04
C ASN A 19 -10.93 -1.31 -11.97
N VAL A 20 -9.95 -1.73 -11.17
CA VAL A 20 -10.12 -2.70 -10.10
C VAL A 20 -9.84 -2.01 -8.77
N LEU A 21 -10.74 -2.23 -7.80
CA LEU A 21 -10.56 -1.73 -6.45
C LEU A 21 -9.46 -2.52 -5.75
N LEU A 22 -8.56 -1.79 -5.08
CA LEU A 22 -7.48 -2.36 -4.30
C LEU A 22 -8.05 -3.22 -3.15
N ASN A 23 -7.71 -4.51 -3.10
CA ASN A 23 -8.17 -5.40 -2.03
C ASN A 23 -7.31 -5.23 -0.77
N PHE A 24 -7.96 -4.93 0.35
CA PHE A 24 -7.34 -4.58 1.63
C PHE A 24 -6.92 -5.79 2.49
N GLU A 25 -7.58 -6.93 2.32
CA GLU A 25 -7.38 -8.11 3.19
C GLU A 25 -5.93 -8.62 3.17
N PHE A 26 -5.23 -8.37 2.05
CA PHE A 26 -3.82 -8.71 1.90
C PHE A 26 -2.89 -7.90 2.84
N PHE A 27 -3.23 -6.64 3.12
CA PHE A 27 -2.36 -5.71 3.87
C PHE A 27 -2.50 -5.86 5.38
N GLU A 28 -3.68 -6.23 5.88
CA GLU A 28 -3.94 -6.40 7.32
C GLU A 28 -3.20 -7.61 7.92
N THR A 29 -2.90 -8.62 7.09
CA THR A 29 -2.33 -9.89 7.55
C THR A 29 -0.80 -9.91 7.59
N CYS A 30 -0.13 -8.98 6.89
CA CYS A 30 1.32 -8.93 6.80
C CYS A 30 1.93 -7.98 7.85
N ARG A 31 3.01 -8.38 8.51
CA ARG A 31 3.85 -7.50 9.35
C ARG A 31 5.28 -7.49 8.82
N ASN A 32 5.94 -6.33 8.90
CA ASN A 32 7.30 -6.10 8.37
C ASN A 32 7.41 -6.39 6.86
N TYR A 33 6.82 -5.53 6.05
CA TYR A 33 6.90 -5.67 4.59
C TYR A 33 7.23 -4.34 3.91
N ILE A 34 7.78 -4.45 2.70
CA ILE A 34 7.85 -3.38 1.72
C ILE A 34 6.88 -3.74 0.60
N LEU A 35 6.04 -2.78 0.24
CA LEU A 35 5.15 -2.86 -0.89
C LEU A 35 5.59 -1.85 -1.95
N GLY A 36 5.72 -2.30 -3.19
CA GLY A 36 5.97 -1.41 -4.32
C GLY A 36 5.33 -1.90 -5.61
N GLY A 37 5.12 -0.99 -6.55
CA GLY A 37 4.55 -1.30 -7.86
C GLY A 37 3.52 -0.27 -8.30
N ASP A 38 2.76 -0.60 -9.34
CA ASP A 38 1.73 0.28 -9.88
C ASP A 38 0.36 -0.12 -9.30
N LEU A 39 -0.08 0.65 -8.30
CA LEU A 39 -1.33 0.42 -7.59
C LEU A 39 -2.54 1.09 -8.27
N ASN A 40 -2.31 1.91 -9.32
CA ASN A 40 -3.32 2.79 -9.91
C ASN A 40 -4.13 3.59 -8.86
N ALA A 41 -3.45 3.97 -7.77
CA ALA A 41 -3.99 4.75 -6.68
C ALA A 41 -3.52 6.20 -6.80
N ARG A 42 -4.44 7.15 -6.72
CA ARG A 42 -4.14 8.58 -6.78
C ARG A 42 -4.63 9.23 -5.49
N THR A 43 -3.70 9.76 -4.72
CA THR A 43 -3.96 10.52 -3.49
C THR A 43 -3.07 11.77 -3.46
N LYS A 44 -3.62 12.88 -2.97
CA LYS A 44 -2.82 14.10 -2.76
C LYS A 44 -1.75 13.92 -1.69
N GLN A 45 -1.92 13.00 -0.74
CA GLN A 45 -0.95 12.72 0.32
C GLN A 45 0.41 12.29 -0.24
N ILE A 46 0.43 11.64 -1.41
CA ILE A 46 1.66 11.25 -2.12
C ILE A 46 1.98 12.16 -3.33
N GLY A 47 1.29 13.29 -3.46
CA GLY A 47 1.56 14.29 -4.50
C GLY A 47 0.87 14.06 -5.85
N CYS A 48 -0.20 13.25 -5.91
CA CYS A 48 -0.99 13.15 -7.14
C CYS A 48 -1.85 14.40 -7.37
N VAL A 49 -2.05 14.76 -8.65
CA VAL A 49 -2.87 15.92 -9.06
C VAL A 49 -4.35 15.73 -8.72
N GLY A 50 -4.84 14.49 -8.76
CA GLY A 50 -6.24 14.14 -8.47
C GLY A 50 -6.34 12.98 -7.49
N GLU A 51 -7.57 12.63 -7.14
CA GLU A 51 -7.89 11.54 -6.21
C GLU A 51 -8.76 10.48 -6.89
N ASN A 52 -8.63 9.22 -6.47
CA ASN A 52 -9.55 8.15 -6.84
C ASN A 52 -9.80 7.21 -5.65
N GLU A 53 -10.77 6.29 -5.79
CA GLU A 53 -11.16 5.36 -4.74
C GLU A 53 -9.97 4.52 -4.22
N ASN A 54 -9.09 4.07 -5.12
CA ASN A 54 -7.86 3.35 -4.75
C ASN A 54 -6.89 4.22 -3.93
N GLY A 55 -6.82 5.52 -4.19
CA GLY A 55 -6.06 6.47 -3.39
C GLY A 55 -6.57 6.60 -1.96
N ILE A 56 -7.90 6.71 -1.80
CA ILE A 56 -8.55 6.76 -0.48
C ILE A 56 -8.27 5.45 0.29
N MET A 57 -8.30 4.31 -0.38
CA MET A 57 -7.92 3.03 0.24
C MET A 57 -6.44 3.04 0.63
N LEU A 58 -5.54 3.45 -0.26
CA LEU A 58 -4.11 3.52 0.05
C LEU A 58 -3.81 4.43 1.25
N GLU A 59 -4.51 5.56 1.39
CA GLU A 59 -4.39 6.45 2.56
C GLU A 59 -4.75 5.74 3.87
N ARG A 60 -5.76 4.87 3.88
CA ARG A 60 -6.11 4.08 5.07
C ARG A 60 -4.96 3.17 5.50
N ILE A 61 -4.30 2.50 4.55
CA ILE A 61 -3.14 1.64 4.82
C ILE A 61 -1.97 2.43 5.39
N ILE A 62 -1.71 3.62 4.85
CA ILE A 62 -0.57 4.47 5.25
C ILE A 62 -0.78 5.06 6.66
N ASN A 63 -2.02 5.38 7.00
CA ASN A 63 -2.36 6.11 8.23
C ASN A 63 -2.76 5.17 9.39
N GLU A 64 -2.87 3.86 9.17
CA GLU A 64 -3.00 2.82 10.19
C GLU A 64 -1.64 2.36 10.74
#